data_AF-A0A6J8BEH2-F1
#
_entry.id   AF-A0A6J8BEH2-F1
#
_cell.length_a   1.000
_cell.length_b   1.000
_cell.length_c   1.000
_cell.angle_alpha   90.00
_cell.angle_beta   90.00
_cell.angle_gamma   90.00
#
_symmetry.space_group_name_H-M   'P 1'
#
loop_
_entity.id
_entity.type
_entity.pdbx_description
1 polymer ?
#
loop_
_entity_poly.entity_id
_entity_poly.type
_entity_poly.pdbx_seq_one_letter_code
_entity_poly.pdbx_strand_id
1 'polypeptide(L)'
;MTIIVSHTPKPKRKLCKDHASFNSGILLSSTPASSAVTTSVEDRISDNILILGSSITKGIKTTDLNDNVYVNTNRGALVSDLERKIEETDLSPFSTIVLHIGGNDAKLSIQTFKRKYKNVIQSAKNNGIKTIIIGGCLPRSKINLEHINQALSEISIEENVTFINHLDSFVFLKWGNKIGLIHTDGVHLTNSGTMKLIDNINKVISIRNVNSSVQPYQTYDRNTWDSYCYNCGSNYHTLSNCKHHQRIKCNFCFRLGHKEINCWYNHSA
;
A
#
# COMPACT_ATOMS: atom_id res chain seq x y z
N MET A 1 53.56 26.85 14.07
CA MET A 1 52.56 26.52 13.04
C MET A 1 51.36 27.43 13.27
N THR A 2 51.25 28.49 12.49
CA THR A 2 50.32 29.61 12.73
C THR A 2 49.10 29.44 11.84
N ILE A 3 47.93 29.24 12.44
CA ILE A 3 46.66 29.12 11.72
C ILE A 3 45.97 30.49 11.75
N ILE A 4 45.88 31.14 10.59
CA ILE A 4 45.14 32.38 10.38
C ILE A 4 43.73 31.99 9.91
N VAL A 5 42.71 32.32 10.69
CA VAL A 5 41.29 32.12 10.35
C VAL A 5 40.73 33.46 9.88
N SER A 6 40.46 33.61 8.58
CA SER A 6 39.79 34.78 8.03
C SER A 6 38.28 34.59 7.99
N HIS A 7 37.55 35.50 8.65
CA HIS A 7 36.10 35.59 8.58
C HIS A 7 35.68 36.41 7.35
N THR A 8 34.73 35.91 6.57
CA THR A 8 34.03 36.70 5.55
C THR A 8 32.53 36.82 5.91
N PRO A 9 31.93 38.02 5.83
CA PRO A 9 30.54 38.24 6.20
C PRO A 9 29.54 37.93 5.06
N LYS A 10 28.33 37.51 5.49
CA LYS A 10 27.15 37.14 4.68
C LYS A 10 26.64 38.25 3.75
N PRO A 11 26.07 37.93 2.57
CA PRO A 11 25.22 38.85 1.82
C PRO A 11 23.79 38.91 2.37
N LYS A 12 23.33 40.14 2.64
CA LYS A 12 21.96 40.51 3.01
C LYS A 12 21.04 40.40 1.77
N ARG A 13 19.92 39.67 1.87
CA ARG A 13 18.85 39.73 0.86
C ARG A 13 18.00 40.99 1.08
N LYS A 14 17.85 41.78 0.00
CA LYS A 14 17.05 43.00 -0.09
C LYS A 14 15.55 42.69 0.04
N LEU A 15 14.88 43.50 0.86
CA LEU A 15 13.45 43.80 0.78
C LEU A 15 13.14 44.52 -0.54
N CYS A 16 12.05 44.15 -1.21
CA CYS A 16 11.30 45.06 -2.06
C CYS A 16 9.96 45.36 -1.36
N LYS A 17 9.73 46.64 -1.11
CA LYS A 17 8.45 47.25 -0.78
C LYS A 17 7.87 47.90 -2.05
N ASP A 18 6.62 48.35 -1.91
CA ASP A 18 5.89 49.37 -2.69
C ASP A 18 4.81 48.78 -3.60
N HIS A 19 3.53 48.83 -3.19
CA HIS A 19 2.58 49.97 -3.13
C HIS A 19 1.82 50.12 -4.46
N ALA A 20 0.52 49.79 -4.44
CA ALA A 20 -0.51 50.59 -5.09
C ALA A 20 -1.89 50.26 -4.49
N SER A 21 -2.52 51.33 -4.02
CA SER A 21 -3.81 51.37 -3.34
C SER A 21 -4.91 51.82 -4.32
N PHE A 22 -6.13 51.38 -4.02
CA PHE A 22 -7.42 52.02 -4.28
C PHE A 22 -7.88 52.24 -5.73
N ASN A 23 -9.00 51.59 -6.08
CA ASN A 23 -10.13 52.34 -6.61
C ASN A 23 -11.47 51.74 -6.15
N SER A 24 -12.26 52.59 -5.50
CA SER A 24 -13.61 52.34 -5.01
C SER A 24 -14.61 52.74 -6.09
N GLY A 25 -15.46 51.81 -6.51
CA GLY A 25 -16.59 52.06 -7.40
C GLY A 25 -17.76 51.15 -7.03
N ILE A 26 -18.74 51.72 -6.33
CA ILE A 26 -20.07 51.15 -6.10
C ILE A 26 -20.92 51.54 -7.31
N LEU A 27 -21.53 50.56 -8.01
CA LEU A 27 -22.74 50.78 -8.81
C LEU A 27 -23.49 49.45 -9.06
N LEU A 28 -24.58 49.33 -8.29
CA LEU A 28 -25.89 48.73 -8.54
C LEU A 28 -26.07 47.67 -9.66
N SER A 29 -26.39 46.47 -9.17
CA SER A 29 -27.54 45.61 -9.52
C SER A 29 -28.00 45.51 -10.98
N SER A 30 -27.75 44.34 -11.56
CA SER A 30 -28.79 43.59 -12.25
C SER A 30 -28.55 42.10 -12.01
N THR A 31 -29.48 41.46 -11.32
CA THR A 31 -29.53 40.01 -11.10
C THR A 31 -29.87 39.33 -12.42
N PRO A 32 -28.98 38.50 -13.01
CA PRO A 32 -29.39 37.61 -14.07
C PRO A 32 -30.26 36.52 -13.47
N ALA A 33 -31.37 36.23 -14.13
CA ALA A 33 -32.26 35.13 -13.81
C ALA A 33 -31.44 33.83 -13.65
N SER A 34 -31.70 33.15 -12.54
CA SER A 34 -31.17 31.83 -12.22
C SER A 34 -31.69 30.82 -13.23
N SER A 35 -30.97 30.69 -14.35
CA SER A 35 -31.05 29.52 -15.20
C SER A 35 -30.61 28.36 -14.35
N ALA A 36 -31.55 27.50 -13.96
CA ALA A 36 -31.26 26.24 -13.31
C ALA A 36 -30.21 25.52 -14.15
N VAL A 37 -28.98 25.49 -13.64
CA VAL A 37 -27.93 24.61 -14.12
C VAL A 37 -28.46 23.22 -13.82
N THR A 38 -29.14 22.63 -14.80
CA THR A 38 -29.15 21.19 -14.97
C THR A 38 -27.69 20.81 -15.07
N THR A 39 -27.07 20.48 -13.94
CA THR A 39 -25.93 19.58 -13.91
C THR A 39 -26.45 18.33 -14.59
N SER A 40 -26.25 18.30 -15.89
CA SER A 40 -26.31 17.13 -16.72
C SER A 40 -25.64 16.02 -15.92
N VAL A 41 -26.23 14.85 -15.97
CA VAL A 41 -25.61 13.59 -15.56
C VAL A 41 -24.47 13.30 -16.56
N GLU A 42 -23.59 14.28 -16.73
CA GLU A 42 -22.32 14.23 -17.43
C GLU A 42 -21.46 13.30 -16.60
N ASP A 43 -21.46 12.05 -17.06
CA ASP A 43 -20.23 11.30 -17.17
C ASP A 43 -19.42 11.31 -15.89
N ARG A 44 -19.97 10.66 -14.86
CA ARG A 44 -19.12 9.85 -13.99
C ARG A 44 -18.55 8.72 -14.86
N ILE A 45 -17.64 9.05 -15.78
CA ILE A 45 -16.69 8.09 -16.32
C ILE A 45 -16.07 7.51 -15.07
N SER A 46 -16.46 6.27 -14.75
CA SER A 46 -15.91 5.58 -13.61
C SER A 46 -14.42 5.51 -13.87
N ASP A 47 -13.65 6.17 -13.02
CA ASP A 47 -12.20 6.18 -13.10
C ASP A 47 -11.71 4.72 -13.12
N ASN A 48 -11.28 4.22 -14.29
CA ASN A 48 -10.76 2.87 -14.37
C ASN A 48 -9.41 2.81 -13.67
N ILE A 49 -9.19 1.71 -12.95
CA ILE A 49 -8.01 1.48 -12.13
C ILE A 49 -7.24 0.32 -12.74
N LEU A 50 -5.95 0.50 -12.98
CA LEU A 50 -5.06 -0.56 -13.42
C LEU A 50 -4.08 -0.93 -12.31
N ILE A 51 -4.10 -2.19 -11.88
CA ILE A 51 -3.12 -2.76 -10.96
C ILE A 51 -2.04 -3.47 -11.79
N LEU A 52 -0.83 -2.92 -11.80
CA LEU A 52 0.35 -3.54 -12.40
C LEU A 52 1.20 -4.19 -11.32
N GLY A 53 1.35 -5.50 -11.39
CA GLY A 53 2.03 -6.25 -10.34
C GLY A 53 2.94 -7.36 -10.84
N SER A 54 3.79 -7.83 -9.93
CA SER A 54 4.62 -9.03 -10.13
C SER A 54 3.85 -10.31 -9.79
N SER A 55 4.54 -11.45 -9.65
CA SER A 55 3.94 -12.73 -9.22
C SER A 55 3.22 -12.67 -7.87
N ILE A 56 3.42 -11.63 -7.07
CA ILE A 56 2.69 -11.35 -5.83
C ILE A 56 1.20 -11.10 -6.09
N THR A 57 0.87 -10.43 -7.21
CA THR A 57 -0.52 -10.08 -7.58
C THR A 57 -1.27 -11.20 -8.29
N LYS A 58 -0.61 -12.33 -8.58
CA LYS A 58 -1.19 -13.44 -9.37
C LYS A 58 -2.45 -14.06 -8.74
N GLY A 59 -2.62 -13.90 -7.43
CA GLY A 59 -3.76 -14.45 -6.70
C GLY A 59 -5.00 -13.55 -6.70
N ILE A 60 -4.86 -12.29 -7.13
CA ILE A 60 -5.98 -11.34 -7.17
C ILE A 60 -6.94 -11.79 -8.27
N LYS A 61 -8.15 -12.20 -7.87
CA LYS A 61 -9.21 -12.57 -8.80
C LYS A 61 -10.02 -11.33 -9.15
N THR A 62 -10.23 -11.09 -10.44
CA THR A 62 -11.04 -9.95 -10.91
C THR A 62 -12.49 -10.04 -10.44
N THR A 63 -13.01 -11.25 -10.18
CA THR A 63 -14.34 -11.47 -9.60
C THR A 63 -14.51 -10.91 -8.19
N ASP A 64 -13.41 -10.62 -7.49
CA ASP A 64 -13.41 -10.08 -6.14
C ASP A 64 -13.27 -8.54 -6.12
N LEU A 65 -13.22 -7.91 -7.30
CA LEU A 65 -12.98 -6.48 -7.50
C LEU A 65 -14.20 -5.79 -8.12
N ASN A 66 -14.20 -4.46 -8.11
CA ASN A 66 -15.18 -3.67 -8.86
C ASN A 66 -14.96 -3.80 -10.38
N ASP A 67 -16.02 -3.62 -11.16
CA ASP A 67 -15.98 -3.78 -12.63
C ASP A 67 -15.01 -2.83 -13.34
N ASN A 68 -14.66 -1.71 -12.72
CA ASN A 68 -13.71 -0.72 -13.24
C ASN A 68 -12.25 -1.00 -12.82
N VAL A 69 -11.95 -2.16 -12.24
CA VAL A 69 -10.59 -2.51 -11.76
C VAL A 69 -10.01 -3.65 -12.58
N TYR A 70 -8.84 -3.38 -13.15
CA TYR A 70 -8.12 -4.27 -14.03
C TYR A 70 -6.82 -4.68 -13.37
N VAL A 71 -6.44 -5.96 -13.50
CA VAL A 71 -5.20 -6.48 -12.93
C VAL A 71 -4.34 -7.06 -14.04
N ASN A 72 -3.11 -6.58 -14.15
CA ASN A 72 -2.11 -7.12 -15.05
C ASN A 72 -0.91 -7.63 -14.24
N THR A 73 -0.74 -8.96 -14.26
CA THR A 73 0.34 -9.63 -13.55
C THR A 73 1.45 -10.01 -14.52
N ASN A 74 2.65 -9.45 -14.31
CA ASN A 74 3.86 -9.86 -15.02
C ASN A 74 4.77 -10.66 -14.06
N ARG A 75 4.77 -11.99 -14.19
CA ARG A 75 5.47 -12.87 -13.25
C ARG A 75 6.98 -12.69 -13.35
N GLY A 76 7.65 -12.57 -12.22
CA GLY A 76 9.11 -12.37 -12.18
C GLY A 76 9.56 -10.97 -12.63
N ALA A 77 8.64 -10.06 -12.96
CA ALA A 77 8.96 -8.74 -13.47
C ALA A 77 9.90 -7.96 -12.55
N LEU A 78 10.84 -7.25 -13.20
CA LEU A 78 11.66 -6.19 -12.66
C LEU A 78 11.00 -4.83 -12.94
N VAL A 79 11.52 -3.76 -12.33
CA VAL A 79 11.04 -2.39 -12.60
C VAL A 79 11.21 -2.01 -14.08
N SER A 80 12.25 -2.50 -14.75
CA SER A 80 12.43 -2.23 -16.20
C SER A 80 11.38 -2.91 -17.08
N ASP A 81 10.82 -4.05 -16.64
CA ASP A 81 9.71 -4.67 -17.37
C ASP A 81 8.42 -3.86 -17.24
N LEU A 82 8.27 -3.14 -16.13
CA LEU A 82 7.15 -2.23 -15.89
C LEU A 82 7.24 -0.97 -16.78
N GLU A 83 8.44 -0.42 -16.94
CA GLU A 83 8.71 0.71 -17.85
C GLU A 83 8.27 0.35 -19.28
N ARG A 84 8.81 -0.76 -19.82
CA ARG A 84 8.39 -1.29 -21.12
C ARG A 84 6.87 -1.54 -21.19
N LYS A 85 6.28 -2.10 -20.13
CA LYS A 85 4.85 -2.39 -20.10
C LYS A 85 3.99 -1.13 -20.19
N ILE A 86 4.39 -0.04 -19.53
CA ILE A 86 3.70 1.25 -19.61
C ILE A 86 3.78 1.83 -21.02
N GLU A 87 4.92 1.70 -21.70
CA GLU A 87 5.10 2.17 -23.07
C GLU A 87 4.28 1.37 -24.09
N GLU A 88 4.13 0.07 -23.88
CA GLU A 88 3.42 -0.83 -24.80
C GLU A 88 1.90 -0.91 -24.56
N THR A 89 1.41 -0.42 -23.42
CA THR A 89 -0.02 -0.56 -23.04
C THR A 89 -0.75 0.75 -23.32
N ASP A 90 -1.91 0.68 -23.96
CA ASP A 90 -2.82 1.83 -24.02
C ASP A 90 -3.35 2.15 -22.62
N LEU A 91 -2.87 3.25 -22.06
CA LEU A 91 -3.24 3.73 -20.74
C LEU A 91 -4.40 4.74 -20.78
N SER A 92 -4.85 5.17 -21.96
CA SER A 92 -5.93 6.15 -22.10
C SER A 92 -7.24 5.78 -21.41
N PRO A 93 -7.62 4.50 -21.23
CA PRO A 93 -8.84 4.16 -20.50
C PRO A 93 -8.73 4.36 -18.99
N PHE A 94 -7.53 4.52 -18.43
CA PHE A 94 -7.27 4.52 -16.99
C PHE A 94 -6.90 5.91 -16.50
N SER A 95 -7.43 6.31 -15.35
CA SER A 95 -7.00 7.53 -14.66
C SER A 95 -6.15 7.24 -13.43
N THR A 96 -6.18 6.00 -12.93
CA THR A 96 -5.41 5.56 -11.76
C THR A 96 -4.61 4.30 -12.04
N ILE A 97 -3.37 4.26 -11.55
CA ILE A 97 -2.53 3.07 -11.59
C ILE A 97 -2.00 2.70 -10.19
N VAL A 98 -2.01 1.41 -9.88
CA VAL A 98 -1.39 0.84 -8.67
C VAL A 98 -0.20 0.00 -9.11
N LEU A 99 1.00 0.38 -8.67
CA LEU A 99 2.26 -0.27 -9.00
C LEU A 99 2.71 -1.14 -7.82
N HIS A 100 2.74 -2.46 -8.01
CA HIS A 100 3.20 -3.42 -6.99
C HIS A 100 4.34 -4.32 -7.54
N ILE A 101 5.48 -3.69 -7.82
CA ILE A 101 6.70 -4.30 -8.38
C ILE A 101 7.93 -3.74 -7.62
N GLY A 102 9.04 -4.47 -7.63
CA GLY A 102 10.32 -4.02 -7.05
C GLY A 102 11.02 -5.07 -6.19
N GLY A 103 10.28 -6.05 -5.65
CA GLY A 103 10.88 -7.06 -4.76
C GLY A 103 11.91 -7.96 -5.45
N ASN A 104 11.86 -8.09 -6.78
CA ASN A 104 12.85 -8.83 -7.57
C ASN A 104 14.10 -8.01 -7.89
N ASP A 105 14.03 -6.69 -7.74
CA ASP A 105 15.10 -5.74 -7.99
C ASP A 105 16.02 -5.54 -6.77
N ALA A 106 15.88 -6.37 -5.73
CA ALA A 106 16.65 -6.28 -4.49
C ALA A 106 18.19 -6.39 -4.66
N LYS A 107 18.65 -6.82 -5.84
CA LYS A 107 20.08 -6.88 -6.19
C LYS A 107 20.59 -5.60 -6.86
N LEU A 108 19.71 -4.69 -7.27
CA LEU A 108 20.11 -3.42 -7.86
C LEU A 108 20.66 -2.48 -6.78
N SER A 109 21.57 -1.59 -7.17
CA SER A 109 21.91 -0.47 -6.30
C SER A 109 20.68 0.43 -6.11
N ILE A 110 20.52 0.99 -4.91
CA ILE A 110 19.41 1.89 -4.58
C ILE A 110 19.28 3.04 -5.59
N GLN A 111 20.39 3.62 -6.04
CA GLN A 111 20.36 4.70 -7.02
C GLN A 111 19.83 4.24 -8.38
N THR A 112 20.22 3.05 -8.84
CA THR A 112 19.69 2.49 -10.09
C THR A 112 18.21 2.17 -9.96
N PHE A 113 17.80 1.59 -8.82
CA PHE A 113 16.41 1.30 -8.51
C PHE A 113 15.56 2.58 -8.51
N LYS A 114 15.97 3.62 -7.75
CA LYS A 114 15.27 4.91 -7.69
C LYS A 114 15.12 5.52 -9.08
N ARG A 115 16.20 5.57 -9.87
CA ARG A 115 16.18 6.10 -11.23
C ARG A 115 15.17 5.37 -12.11
N LYS A 116 15.22 4.03 -12.16
CA LYS A 116 14.29 3.22 -12.97
C LYS A 116 12.84 3.42 -12.54
N TYR A 117 12.56 3.45 -11.24
CA TYR A 117 11.20 3.59 -10.74
C TYR A 117 10.63 5.00 -11.00
N LYS A 118 11.47 6.04 -10.93
CA LYS A 118 11.07 7.39 -11.33
C LYS A 118 10.71 7.48 -12.80
N ASN A 119 11.47 6.83 -13.69
CA ASN A 119 11.12 6.76 -15.10
C ASN A 119 9.72 6.14 -15.31
N VAL A 120 9.43 5.02 -14.64
CA VAL A 120 8.10 4.39 -14.65
C VAL A 120 7.00 5.38 -14.26
N ILE A 121 7.19 6.14 -13.18
CA ILE A 121 6.21 7.14 -12.72
C ILE A 121 6.03 8.25 -13.76
N GLN A 122 7.12 8.76 -14.33
CA GLN A 122 7.06 9.83 -15.32
C GLN A 122 6.42 9.35 -16.62
N SER A 123 6.71 8.13 -17.07
CA SER A 123 6.03 7.51 -18.21
C SER A 123 4.53 7.36 -17.97
N ALA A 124 4.11 6.95 -16.77
CA ALA A 124 2.68 6.90 -16.41
C ALA A 124 2.03 8.30 -16.44
N LYS A 125 2.68 9.31 -15.84
CA LYS A 125 2.18 10.70 -15.86
C LYS A 125 2.05 11.26 -17.28
N ASN A 126 3.03 11.00 -18.14
CA ASN A 126 3.03 11.42 -19.54
C ASN A 126 1.89 10.77 -20.35
N ASN A 127 1.43 9.58 -19.92
CA ASN A 127 0.27 8.91 -20.48
C ASN A 127 -1.08 9.38 -19.88
N GLY A 128 -1.08 10.48 -19.12
CA GLY A 128 -2.30 11.09 -18.58
C GLY A 128 -2.83 10.44 -17.29
N ILE A 129 -2.07 9.52 -16.66
CA ILE A 129 -2.45 8.95 -15.38
C ILE A 129 -2.45 10.05 -14.30
N LYS A 130 -3.61 10.27 -13.69
CA LYS A 130 -3.83 11.32 -12.68
C LYS A 130 -3.40 10.87 -11.29
N THR A 131 -3.62 9.61 -10.97
CA THR A 131 -3.33 9.04 -9.65
C THR A 131 -2.40 7.84 -9.77
N ILE A 132 -1.29 7.89 -9.04
CA ILE A 132 -0.30 6.80 -9.00
C ILE A 132 -0.15 6.38 -7.55
N ILE A 133 -0.25 5.07 -7.31
CA ILE A 133 -0.14 4.46 -6.00
C ILE A 133 0.97 3.40 -6.06
N ILE A 134 1.92 3.48 -5.14
CA ILE A 134 3.05 2.56 -5.02
C ILE A 134 2.76 1.61 -3.86
N GLY A 135 2.65 0.31 -4.14
CA GLY A 135 2.61 -0.74 -3.13
C GLY A 135 4.02 -1.13 -2.70
N GLY A 136 4.33 -1.01 -1.41
CA GLY A 136 5.60 -1.46 -0.85
C GLY A 136 5.81 -2.96 -1.03
N CYS A 137 7.06 -3.38 -1.20
CA CYS A 137 7.40 -4.80 -1.31
C CYS A 137 7.03 -5.55 -0.02
N LEU A 138 6.46 -6.75 -0.19
CA LEU A 138 6.11 -7.64 0.92
C LEU A 138 7.35 -8.34 1.50
N PRO A 139 7.32 -8.77 2.77
CA PRO A 139 8.41 -9.55 3.36
C PRO A 139 8.76 -10.80 2.53
N ARG A 140 10.04 -11.15 2.44
CA ARG A 140 10.53 -12.38 1.80
C ARG A 140 11.48 -13.13 2.72
N SER A 141 11.49 -14.46 2.66
CA SER A 141 12.26 -15.30 3.60
C SER A 141 13.79 -15.19 3.48
N LYS A 142 14.31 -14.82 2.29
CA LYS A 142 15.76 -14.84 1.99
C LYS A 142 16.34 -13.46 1.69
N ILE A 143 15.53 -12.42 1.66
CA ILE A 143 15.93 -11.09 1.20
C ILE A 143 15.28 -10.04 2.09
N ASN A 144 16.09 -9.19 2.72
CA ASN A 144 15.59 -8.00 3.40
C ASN A 144 15.23 -6.94 2.35
N LEU A 145 13.98 -6.47 2.33
CA LEU A 145 13.47 -5.47 1.38
C LEU A 145 13.21 -4.10 2.01
N GLU A 146 13.64 -3.88 3.25
CA GLU A 146 13.44 -2.62 3.97
C GLU A 146 14.09 -1.44 3.24
N HIS A 147 15.31 -1.61 2.74
CA HIS A 147 16.00 -0.59 1.94
C HIS A 147 15.26 -0.26 0.63
N ILE A 148 14.64 -1.26 -0.02
CA ILE A 148 13.80 -1.04 -1.20
C ILE A 148 12.53 -0.28 -0.84
N ASN A 149 11.87 -0.65 0.25
CA ASN A 149 10.66 0.03 0.71
C ASN A 149 10.91 1.46 1.17
N GLN A 150 12.03 1.71 1.82
CA GLN A 150 12.49 3.06 2.13
C GLN A 150 12.68 3.86 0.83
N ALA A 151 13.38 3.30 -0.16
CA ALA A 151 13.56 3.97 -1.44
C ALA A 151 12.23 4.26 -2.15
N LEU A 152 11.26 3.33 -2.12
CA LEU A 152 9.91 3.55 -2.66
C LEU A 152 9.17 4.68 -1.94
N SER A 153 9.28 4.75 -0.61
CA SER A 153 8.68 5.83 0.19
C SER A 153 9.33 7.18 -0.07
N GLU A 154 10.65 7.23 -0.28
CA GLU A 154 11.35 8.46 -0.66
C GLU A 154 10.90 8.92 -2.06
N ILE A 155 10.85 8.00 -3.03
CA ILE A 155 10.36 8.29 -4.38
C ILE A 155 8.92 8.81 -4.33
N SER A 156 8.06 8.24 -3.49
CA SER A 156 6.67 8.68 -3.42
C SER A 156 6.53 10.12 -2.97
N ILE A 157 7.36 10.55 -2.02
CA ILE A 157 7.42 11.94 -1.56
C ILE A 157 7.98 12.83 -2.68
N GLU A 158 9.11 12.44 -3.28
CA GLU A 158 9.79 13.19 -4.33
C GLU A 158 8.90 13.40 -5.57
N GLU A 159 8.08 12.40 -5.93
CA GLU A 159 7.23 12.41 -7.12
C GLU A 159 5.77 12.83 -6.83
N ASN A 160 5.45 13.16 -5.57
CA ASN A 160 4.09 13.48 -5.10
C ASN A 160 3.05 12.41 -5.50
N VAL A 161 3.36 11.14 -5.20
CA VAL A 161 2.48 9.98 -5.43
C VAL A 161 2.21 9.26 -4.11
N THR A 162 1.17 8.43 -4.04
CA THR A 162 0.81 7.74 -2.80
C THR A 162 1.65 6.49 -2.59
N PHE A 163 2.10 6.23 -1.36
CA PHE A 163 2.78 5.00 -0.97
C PHE A 163 1.97 4.21 0.05
N ILE A 164 1.86 2.90 -0.15
CA ILE A 164 1.24 1.97 0.78
C ILE A 164 2.32 1.10 1.41
N ASN A 165 2.61 1.35 2.70
CA ASN A 165 3.47 0.44 3.46
C ASN A 165 2.72 -0.85 3.77
N HIS A 166 3.09 -1.94 3.10
CA HIS A 166 2.53 -3.25 3.38
C HIS A 166 3.26 -3.97 4.53
N LEU A 167 4.49 -3.60 4.88
CA LEU A 167 5.30 -4.35 5.86
C LEU A 167 4.56 -4.53 7.19
N ASP A 168 4.07 -3.45 7.79
CA ASP A 168 3.43 -3.51 9.12
C ASP A 168 2.21 -4.44 9.18
N SER A 169 1.58 -4.66 8.03
CA SER A 169 0.38 -5.47 7.90
C SER A 169 0.64 -6.95 7.57
N PHE A 170 1.85 -7.25 7.09
CA PHE A 170 2.34 -8.61 6.77
C PHE A 170 3.40 -9.09 7.76
N VAL A 171 4.02 -8.18 8.51
CA VAL A 171 4.93 -8.43 9.62
C VAL A 171 4.09 -8.47 10.90
N PHE A 172 3.26 -9.50 11.02
CA PHE A 172 2.74 -9.90 12.32
C PHE A 172 3.45 -11.18 12.75
N LEU A 173 4.45 -11.00 13.60
CA LEU A 173 5.00 -12.06 14.43
C LEU A 173 4.12 -12.16 15.66
N LYS A 174 3.34 -13.23 15.74
CA LYS A 174 2.92 -13.76 17.02
C LYS A 174 3.55 -15.16 17.08
N TRP A 175 4.36 -15.43 18.11
CA TRP A 175 4.90 -16.78 18.42
C TRP A 175 5.92 -17.37 17.45
N GLY A 176 6.65 -16.57 16.66
CA GLY A 176 7.60 -17.14 15.69
C GLY A 176 6.95 -17.95 14.55
N ASN A 177 5.62 -17.96 14.48
CA ASN A 177 4.88 -18.58 13.37
C ASN A 177 4.34 -17.49 12.45
N LYS A 178 4.64 -17.63 11.16
CA LYS A 178 4.04 -16.82 10.09
C LYS A 178 2.53 -16.95 10.20
N ILE A 179 1.81 -15.83 10.33
CA ILE A 179 0.43 -15.81 9.84
C ILE A 179 0.54 -16.28 8.39
N GLY A 180 -0.25 -17.29 8.02
CA GLY A 180 -0.22 -17.95 6.71
C GLY A 180 -0.69 -17.04 5.58
N LEU A 181 -0.09 -15.85 5.46
CA LEU A 181 -0.26 -14.87 4.39
C LEU A 181 0.77 -15.13 3.28
N ILE A 182 1.92 -15.70 3.61
CA ILE A 182 2.97 -16.05 2.66
C ILE A 182 3.12 -17.57 2.67
N HIS A 183 3.15 -18.19 1.49
CA HIS A 183 3.42 -19.60 1.30
C HIS A 183 4.77 -20.02 1.90
N THR A 184 4.97 -21.33 2.02
CA THR A 184 6.21 -21.93 2.50
C THR A 184 7.42 -21.59 1.62
N ASP A 185 7.20 -21.25 0.35
CA ASP A 185 8.25 -20.71 -0.54
C ASP A 185 8.83 -19.36 -0.07
N GLY A 186 8.14 -18.69 0.86
CA GLY A 186 8.58 -17.44 1.48
C GLY A 186 8.59 -16.25 0.53
N VAL A 187 7.87 -16.33 -0.59
CA VAL A 187 7.75 -15.25 -1.58
C VAL A 187 6.29 -15.01 -1.94
N HIS A 188 5.53 -16.05 -2.29
CA HIS A 188 4.19 -15.88 -2.82
C HIS A 188 3.14 -15.81 -1.71
N LEU A 189 2.06 -15.09 -2.00
CA LEU A 189 0.93 -14.97 -1.08
C LEU A 189 0.05 -16.22 -1.10
N THR A 190 -0.45 -16.62 0.06
CA THR A 190 -1.64 -17.47 0.17
C THR A 190 -2.89 -16.66 -0.20
N ASN A 191 -4.05 -17.31 -0.28
CA ASN A 191 -5.33 -16.60 -0.46
C ASN A 191 -5.55 -15.54 0.62
N SER A 192 -5.30 -15.87 1.89
CA SER A 192 -5.40 -14.92 3.01
C SER A 192 -4.43 -13.74 2.84
N GLY A 193 -3.21 -13.99 2.34
CA GLY A 193 -2.26 -12.94 2.02
C GLY A 193 -2.71 -12.04 0.88
N THR A 194 -3.28 -12.62 -0.18
CA THR A 194 -3.85 -11.85 -1.29
C THR A 194 -5.00 -10.96 -0.82
N MET A 195 -5.91 -11.49 0.00
CA MET A 195 -6.99 -10.66 0.56
C MET A 195 -6.45 -9.54 1.43
N LYS A 196 -5.41 -9.79 2.22
CA LYS A 196 -4.76 -8.76 3.02
C LYS A 196 -4.12 -7.67 2.15
N LEU A 197 -3.52 -8.04 1.02
CA LEU A 197 -2.97 -7.11 0.05
C LEU A 197 -4.08 -6.23 -0.54
N ILE A 198 -5.17 -6.84 -0.99
CA ILE A 198 -6.36 -6.15 -1.50
C ILE A 198 -6.90 -5.17 -0.46
N ASP A 199 -7.06 -5.59 0.80
CA ASP A 199 -7.57 -4.74 1.88
C ASP A 199 -6.68 -3.51 2.12
N ASN A 200 -5.36 -3.65 1.99
CA ASN A 200 -4.46 -2.52 2.13
C ASN A 200 -4.58 -1.53 0.98
N ILE A 201 -4.71 -2.02 -0.26
CA ILE A 201 -4.96 -1.16 -1.43
C ILE A 201 -6.33 -0.48 -1.27
N ASN A 202 -7.35 -1.21 -0.82
CA ASN A 202 -8.71 -0.74 -0.65
C ASN A 202 -8.88 0.39 0.39
N LYS A 203 -7.92 0.53 1.32
CA LYS A 203 -7.89 1.67 2.27
C LYS A 203 -7.52 3.00 1.62
N VAL A 204 -6.84 2.95 0.48
CA VAL A 204 -6.36 4.13 -0.24
C VAL A 204 -7.23 4.42 -1.45
N ILE A 205 -7.67 3.38 -2.16
CA ILE A 205 -8.53 3.49 -3.32
C ILE A 205 -9.54 2.35 -3.35
N SER A 206 -10.83 2.65 -3.56
CA SER A 206 -11.90 1.66 -3.58
C SER A 206 -11.78 0.74 -4.81
N ILE A 207 -11.15 -0.42 -4.63
CA ILE A 207 -11.02 -1.47 -5.64
C ILE A 207 -12.00 -2.62 -5.43
N ARG A 208 -12.67 -2.65 -4.27
CA ARG A 208 -13.67 -3.66 -3.90
C ARG A 208 -14.82 -3.00 -3.15
N ASN A 209 -16.04 -3.35 -3.52
CA ASN A 209 -17.24 -2.97 -2.79
C ASN A 209 -17.35 -3.79 -1.50
N VAL A 210 -17.03 -3.16 -0.37
CA VAL A 210 -17.07 -3.79 0.96
C VAL A 210 -18.50 -3.96 1.50
N ASN A 211 -19.49 -3.33 0.85
CA ASN A 211 -20.91 -3.42 1.22
C ASN A 211 -21.63 -4.56 0.53
N SER A 212 -21.01 -5.21 -0.46
CA SER A 212 -21.50 -6.50 -0.95
C SER A 212 -21.39 -7.47 0.22
N SER A 213 -22.52 -8.02 0.64
CA SER A 213 -22.69 -8.98 1.75
C SER A 213 -21.97 -10.33 1.56
N VAL A 214 -20.88 -10.33 0.80
CA VAL A 214 -19.87 -11.37 0.82
C VAL A 214 -19.27 -11.36 2.22
N GLN A 215 -19.86 -12.18 3.09
CA GLN A 215 -19.31 -12.56 4.39
C GLN A 215 -17.79 -12.60 4.26
N PRO A 216 -17.03 -11.86 5.09
CA PRO A 216 -15.57 -11.81 5.00
C PRO A 216 -15.13 -13.26 4.92
N TYR A 217 -14.52 -13.63 3.79
CA TYR A 217 -14.25 -15.01 3.40
C TYR A 217 -13.73 -15.69 4.66
N GLN A 218 -14.60 -16.47 5.33
CA GLN A 218 -14.16 -17.31 6.42
C GLN A 218 -13.36 -18.33 5.67
N THR A 219 -12.05 -18.06 5.52
CA THR A 219 -11.09 -19.04 5.12
C THR A 219 -11.14 -20.06 6.24
N TYR A 220 -12.09 -20.98 6.12
CA TYR A 220 -11.93 -22.36 6.53
C TYR A 220 -10.72 -22.85 5.74
N ASP A 221 -9.54 -22.42 6.17
CA ASP A 221 -8.30 -23.04 5.80
C ASP A 221 -8.48 -24.45 6.35
N ARG A 222 -8.87 -25.40 5.48
CA ARG A 222 -9.15 -26.79 5.87
C ARG A 222 -7.91 -27.49 6.46
N ASN A 223 -6.78 -26.78 6.55
CA ASN A 223 -5.54 -27.19 7.20
C ASN A 223 -5.30 -26.54 8.58
N THR A 224 -6.30 -25.95 9.25
CA THR A 224 -6.19 -25.47 10.65
C THR A 224 -6.11 -26.57 11.71
N TRP A 225 -5.77 -27.81 11.36
CA TRP A 225 -5.54 -28.86 12.36
C TRP A 225 -4.43 -28.47 13.36
N ASP A 226 -3.60 -27.47 13.02
CA ASP A 226 -2.55 -26.90 13.89
C ASP A 226 -2.81 -25.49 14.44
N SER A 227 -3.97 -24.85 14.21
CA SER A 227 -4.21 -23.50 14.75
C SER A 227 -4.93 -23.55 16.09
N TYR A 228 -4.22 -23.23 17.17
CA TYR A 228 -4.77 -23.08 18.51
C TYR A 228 -5.79 -21.92 18.58
N CYS A 229 -6.88 -22.10 19.33
CA CYS A 229 -7.87 -21.07 19.56
C CYS A 229 -7.30 -19.92 20.43
N TYR A 230 -7.40 -18.67 19.96
CA TYR A 230 -6.86 -17.50 20.68
C TYR A 230 -7.53 -17.20 22.02
N ASN A 231 -8.76 -17.67 22.25
CA ASN A 231 -9.45 -17.44 23.51
C ASN A 231 -9.06 -18.45 24.58
N CYS A 232 -8.82 -19.72 24.22
CA CYS A 232 -8.56 -20.78 25.22
C CYS A 232 -7.27 -21.57 25.01
N GLY A 233 -6.48 -21.28 23.98
CA GLY A 233 -5.21 -21.94 23.68
C GLY A 233 -5.30 -23.44 23.38
N SER A 234 -6.49 -23.97 23.06
CA SER A 234 -6.69 -25.38 22.73
C SER A 234 -6.85 -25.57 21.22
N ASN A 235 -6.45 -26.73 20.71
CA ASN A 235 -6.61 -27.10 19.30
C ASN A 235 -8.08 -27.51 19.00
N TYR A 236 -8.39 -27.72 17.73
CA TYR A 236 -9.67 -28.29 17.25
C TYR A 236 -10.92 -27.39 17.33
N HIS A 237 -10.77 -26.08 17.49
CA HIS A 237 -11.87 -25.13 17.26
C HIS A 237 -11.37 -23.71 16.96
N THR A 238 -12.25 -22.92 16.36
CA THR A 238 -12.01 -21.52 16.01
C THR A 238 -12.37 -20.57 17.14
N LEU A 239 -12.02 -19.29 17.01
CA LEU A 239 -12.45 -18.23 17.92
C LEU A 239 -13.99 -18.16 18.05
N SER A 240 -14.71 -18.38 16.95
CA SER A 240 -16.18 -18.33 16.90
C SER A 240 -16.86 -19.45 17.68
N ASN A 241 -16.20 -20.59 17.86
CA ASN A 241 -16.75 -21.77 18.56
C ASN A 241 -16.07 -22.01 19.91
N CYS A 242 -15.37 -20.99 20.44
CA CYS A 242 -14.69 -21.10 21.72
C CYS A 242 -15.69 -20.96 22.86
N LYS A 243 -15.77 -21.99 23.72
CA LYS A 243 -16.55 -21.94 24.98
C LYS A 243 -16.07 -20.86 25.96
N HIS A 244 -14.87 -20.32 25.74
CA HIS A 244 -14.31 -19.22 26.53
C HIS A 244 -14.57 -17.91 25.78
N HIS A 245 -15.42 -17.06 26.35
CA HIS A 245 -15.81 -15.76 25.78
C HIS A 245 -14.73 -14.68 25.91
N GLN A 246 -13.71 -14.90 26.73
CA GLN A 246 -12.60 -13.98 26.96
C GLN A 246 -11.25 -14.64 26.68
N ARG A 247 -10.25 -13.81 26.37
CA ARG A 247 -8.88 -14.28 26.18
C ARG A 247 -8.33 -14.77 27.51
N ILE A 248 -7.82 -16.00 27.55
CA ILE A 248 -7.08 -16.50 28.72
C ILE A 248 -5.89 -15.59 29.05
N LYS A 249 -5.71 -15.28 30.33
CA LYS A 249 -4.51 -14.62 30.85
C LYS A 249 -3.51 -15.69 31.23
N CYS A 250 -2.29 -15.60 30.72
CA CYS A 250 -1.21 -16.50 31.10
C CYS A 250 -0.82 -16.26 32.56
N ASN A 251 -0.72 -17.32 33.37
CA ASN A 251 -0.36 -17.19 34.79
C ASN A 251 1.12 -16.91 35.01
N PHE A 252 1.99 -17.22 34.04
CA PHE A 252 3.42 -16.97 34.14
C PHE A 252 3.78 -15.51 33.78
N CYS A 253 3.37 -15.04 32.59
CA CYS A 253 3.75 -13.71 32.10
C CYS A 253 2.62 -12.65 32.19
N PHE A 254 1.43 -13.04 32.68
CA PHE A 254 0.26 -12.19 32.82
C PHE A 254 -0.31 -11.57 31.53
N ARG A 255 0.15 -12.01 30.34
CA ARG A 255 -0.36 -11.54 29.04
C ARG A 255 -1.55 -12.36 28.54
N LEU A 256 -2.40 -11.73 27.74
CA LEU A 256 -3.61 -12.35 27.18
C LEU A 256 -3.31 -13.21 25.92
N GLY A 257 -4.08 -14.28 25.76
CA GLY A 257 -4.18 -15.08 24.54
C GLY A 257 -3.29 -16.33 24.46
N HIS A 258 -2.80 -16.85 25.59
CA HIS A 258 -2.08 -18.13 25.68
C HIS A 258 -2.16 -18.76 27.08
N LYS A 259 -2.01 -20.10 27.17
CA LYS A 259 -1.86 -20.85 28.43
C LYS A 259 -0.41 -20.78 28.91
N GLU A 260 -0.19 -20.98 30.22
CA GLU A 260 1.14 -21.02 30.83
C GLU A 260 2.08 -22.08 30.23
N ILE A 261 1.56 -23.27 29.89
CA ILE A 261 2.32 -24.33 29.19
C ILE A 261 2.86 -23.88 27.81
N ASN A 262 2.23 -22.86 27.23
CA ASN A 262 2.61 -22.27 25.95
C ASN A 262 3.22 -20.86 26.14
N CYS A 263 3.67 -20.52 27.35
CA CYS A 263 4.22 -19.21 27.64
C CYS A 263 5.66 -19.11 27.13
N TRP A 264 5.92 -18.13 26.26
CA TRP A 264 7.25 -17.89 25.69
C TRP A 264 8.36 -17.61 26.72
N TYR A 265 7.99 -17.13 27.91
CA TYR A 265 8.92 -16.85 28.99
C TYR A 265 9.15 -18.07 29.91
N ASN A 266 8.40 -19.15 29.73
CA ASN A 266 8.47 -20.38 30.53
C ASN A 266 9.46 -21.41 29.94
N HIS A 267 10.02 -21.17 28.74
CA HIS A 267 11.00 -22.05 28.09
C HIS A 267 12.46 -21.59 28.24
N SER A 268 12.74 -20.65 29.15
CA SER A 268 14.10 -20.14 29.40
C SER A 268 14.76 -20.75 30.65
N ALA A 269 14.31 -21.94 31.06
CA ALA A 269 14.89 -22.73 32.15
C ALA A 269 15.55 -23.99 31.60
#